data_AF-A0A3C0XHK4-F1
#
_entry.id   AF-A0A3C0XHK4-F1
#
_cell.length_a   1.000
_cell.length_b   1.000
_cell.length_c   1.000
_cell.angle_alpha   90.00
_cell.angle_beta   90.00
_cell.angle_gamma   90.00
#
_symmetry.space_group_name_H-M   'P 1'
#
loop_
_entity.id
_entity.type
_entity.pdbx_description
1 polymer ?
#
loop_
_entity_poly.entity_id
_entity_poly.type
_entity_poly.pdbx_seq_one_letter_code
_entity_poly.pdbx_strand_id
1 'polypeptide(L)'
;MKPRPFAPRASASSQRGRGRRATKTGGRHRTGRRRSCRRAGMWSSGEQILVRRIVGGRIWFAHGATVVQDEPELVVFWLPQGAAIAAPEGEILHQWTLSVRPYEPASVLMLSPGDRAHALLADEHSLERGWYVNLETRTRTPRGIDIDDHYLDLWAYPDGRWEWLDEDELAEALEVGAITPEGAEAARAEGERVVAEWPFPTGWEDWRPPPEWEPPPLPEGWDVV
;
A
#
# COMPACT_ATOMS: atom_id res chain seq x y z
N MET A 1 -1.33 -22.43 4.65
CA MET A 1 -0.82 -22.06 3.32
C MET A 1 -0.94 -20.54 3.25
N LYS A 2 0.15 -19.83 3.57
CA LYS A 2 0.14 -18.39 3.85
C LYS A 2 -0.20 -17.60 2.57
N PRO A 3 -1.13 -16.62 2.61
CA PRO A 3 -1.30 -15.72 1.48
C PRO A 3 -0.03 -14.85 1.34
N ARG A 4 0.27 -14.48 0.08
CA ARG A 4 1.37 -13.54 -0.23
C ARG A 4 0.96 -12.16 0.29
N PRO A 5 1.91 -11.29 0.68
CA PRO A 5 1.61 -9.95 1.20
C PRO A 5 0.87 -9.03 0.21
N PHE A 6 0.61 -9.49 -1.02
CA PHE A 6 -0.12 -8.77 -2.06
C PHE A 6 -0.84 -9.75 -3.01
N ALA A 7 -1.60 -10.72 -2.49
CA ALA A 7 -2.44 -11.57 -3.33
C ALA A 7 -3.88 -11.60 -2.81
N PRO A 8 -4.82 -10.86 -3.43
CA PRO A 8 -6.24 -11.04 -3.11
C PRO A 8 -6.62 -12.49 -3.40
N ARG A 9 -7.20 -13.17 -2.38
CA ARG A 9 -7.79 -14.50 -2.56
C ARG A 9 -8.91 -14.39 -3.60
N ALA A 10 -8.80 -15.15 -4.68
CA ALA A 10 -9.85 -15.24 -5.68
C ALA A 10 -11.10 -15.90 -5.06
N SER A 11 -12.18 -15.13 -4.87
CA SER A 11 -13.48 -15.67 -4.50
C SER A 11 -14.30 -16.01 -5.75
N ALA A 12 -14.91 -17.19 -5.68
CA ALA A 12 -15.56 -17.89 -6.78
C ALA A 12 -16.83 -17.20 -7.28
N SER A 13 -17.02 -17.28 -8.60
CA SER A 13 -18.17 -16.79 -9.34
C SER A 13 -19.50 -17.39 -8.89
N SER A 14 -20.54 -16.55 -8.79
CA SER A 14 -21.91 -16.95 -9.14
C SER A 14 -22.66 -15.79 -9.83
N GLN A 15 -23.67 -16.17 -10.60
CA GLN A 15 -24.08 -15.54 -11.84
C GLN A 15 -25.16 -14.45 -11.74
N ARG A 16 -25.10 -13.53 -12.73
CA ARG A 16 -26.17 -12.85 -13.48
C ARG A 16 -27.06 -11.81 -12.77
N GLY A 17 -26.92 -10.57 -13.25
CA GLY A 17 -27.98 -9.56 -13.29
C GLY A 17 -27.63 -8.45 -14.28
N ARG A 18 -28.42 -8.31 -15.37
CA ARG A 18 -28.24 -7.30 -16.43
C ARG A 18 -28.85 -5.95 -16.01
N GLY A 19 -28.22 -4.82 -16.35
CA GLY A 19 -28.88 -3.51 -16.25
C GLY A 19 -28.09 -2.27 -16.68
N ARG A 20 -28.03 -2.03 -18.00
CA ARG A 20 -28.03 -0.74 -18.76
C ARG A 20 -27.24 0.53 -18.29
N ARG A 21 -26.35 0.93 -19.20
CA ARG A 21 -25.78 2.26 -19.55
C ARG A 21 -26.56 3.53 -19.14
N ALA A 22 -25.78 4.55 -18.75
CA ALA A 22 -25.92 5.92 -19.28
C ALA A 22 -24.56 6.66 -19.30
N THR A 23 -24.28 7.30 -20.42
CA THR A 23 -23.08 8.11 -20.76
C THR A 23 -23.26 9.59 -20.42
N LYS A 24 -22.17 10.31 -20.13
CA LYS A 24 -21.83 11.70 -20.56
C LYS A 24 -20.46 12.10 -19.97
N THR A 25 -19.38 12.23 -20.76
CA THR A 25 -18.81 13.50 -21.31
C THR A 25 -18.76 14.64 -20.28
N GLY A 26 -17.66 15.30 -19.94
CA GLY A 26 -16.31 15.41 -20.47
C GLY A 26 -15.80 16.79 -20.02
N GLY A 27 -14.58 16.89 -19.50
CA GLY A 27 -14.04 18.15 -19.00
C GLY A 27 -12.52 18.15 -19.01
N ARG A 28 -11.94 18.79 -20.04
CA ARG A 28 -10.48 18.93 -20.24
C ARG A 28 -9.89 19.88 -19.18
N HIS A 29 -8.90 19.42 -18.42
CA HIS A 29 -8.01 20.33 -17.69
C HIS A 29 -6.66 20.48 -18.40
N ARG A 30 -6.34 21.75 -18.67
CA ARG A 30 -5.21 22.22 -19.47
C ARG A 30 -3.89 22.02 -18.72
N THR A 31 -2.90 21.55 -19.46
CA THR A 31 -1.51 21.40 -19.07
C THR A 31 -0.88 22.76 -18.75
N GLY A 32 -0.60 22.99 -17.46
CA GLY A 32 0.22 24.11 -16.99
C GLY A 32 1.34 23.56 -16.12
N ARG A 33 2.52 23.39 -16.71
CA ARG A 33 3.73 22.89 -16.03
C ARG A 33 4.21 23.95 -15.02
N ARG A 34 3.65 23.93 -13.80
CA ARG A 34 4.22 24.66 -12.67
C ARG A 34 5.46 23.90 -12.23
N ARG A 35 6.65 24.49 -12.41
CA ARG A 35 7.84 24.06 -11.68
C ARG A 35 7.54 24.31 -10.20
N SER A 36 7.25 23.27 -9.42
CA SER A 36 7.04 23.39 -7.99
C SER A 36 8.36 23.76 -7.33
N CYS A 37 8.36 24.85 -6.57
CA CYS A 37 9.42 25.11 -5.60
C CYS A 37 9.34 24.01 -4.53
N ARG A 38 10.41 23.23 -4.37
CA ARG A 38 10.50 22.18 -3.35
C ARG A 38 10.26 22.79 -1.96
N ARG A 39 9.27 22.30 -1.22
CA ARG A 39 9.24 22.47 0.23
C ARG A 39 10.31 21.56 0.82
N ALA A 40 11.11 22.07 1.76
CA ALA A 40 12.15 21.27 2.40
C ALA A 40 11.51 20.04 3.06
N GLY A 41 12.03 18.84 2.78
CA GLY A 41 11.55 17.58 3.35
C GLY A 41 10.46 16.85 2.55
N MET A 42 9.99 17.41 1.42
CA MET A 42 9.00 16.76 0.54
C MET A 42 9.66 16.24 -0.74
N TRP A 43 9.24 15.05 -1.18
CA TRP A 43 9.68 14.42 -2.43
C TRP A 43 8.95 15.00 -3.64
N SER A 44 9.60 14.92 -4.80
CA SER A 44 8.99 15.35 -6.07
C SER A 44 8.25 14.18 -6.73
N SER A 45 7.20 14.47 -7.48
CA SER A 45 6.58 13.46 -8.37
C SER A 45 7.63 12.90 -9.34
N GLY A 46 7.67 11.57 -9.49
CA GLY A 46 8.67 10.83 -10.26
C GLY A 46 9.97 10.53 -9.50
N GLU A 47 10.13 11.02 -8.27
CA GLU A 47 11.29 10.68 -7.44
C GLU A 47 11.21 9.22 -7.00
N GLN A 48 12.35 8.53 -6.99
CA GLN A 48 12.43 7.13 -6.57
C GLN A 48 12.84 7.05 -5.11
N ILE A 49 12.10 6.26 -4.34
CA ILE A 49 12.29 6.08 -2.90
C ILE A 49 12.24 4.59 -2.52
N LEU A 50 12.53 4.30 -1.26
CA LEU A 50 12.30 2.99 -0.65
C LEU A 50 10.99 2.96 0.14
N VAL A 51 10.20 1.92 -0.07
CA VAL A 51 9.14 1.50 0.85
C VAL A 51 9.63 0.23 1.54
N ARG A 52 9.80 0.26 2.86
CA ARG A 52 10.31 -0.88 3.63
C ARG A 52 9.32 -1.31 4.69
N ARG A 53 9.14 -2.61 4.88
CA ARG A 53 8.50 -3.16 6.08
C ARG A 53 9.58 -3.55 7.08
N ILE A 54 9.47 -3.05 8.32
CA ILE A 54 10.40 -3.33 9.41
C ILE A 54 9.73 -4.29 10.38
N VAL A 55 10.43 -5.35 10.78
CA VAL A 55 9.95 -6.33 11.75
C VAL A 55 11.08 -6.59 12.74
N GLY A 56 10.84 -6.34 14.03
CA GLY A 56 11.86 -6.52 15.07
C GLY A 56 13.14 -5.71 14.84
N GLY A 57 13.02 -4.50 14.30
CA GLY A 57 14.16 -3.61 13.99
C GLY A 57 15.00 -4.05 12.78
N ARG A 58 14.54 -5.03 12.01
CA ARG A 58 15.20 -5.52 10.80
C ARG A 58 14.29 -5.34 9.59
N ILE A 59 14.88 -5.10 8.42
CA ILE A 59 14.14 -5.03 7.16
C ILE A 59 13.58 -6.42 6.87
N TRP A 60 12.25 -6.52 6.77
CA TRP A 60 11.55 -7.70 6.30
C TRP A 60 11.34 -7.65 4.79
N PHE A 61 10.99 -6.47 4.27
CA PHE A 61 10.72 -6.25 2.85
C PHE A 61 11.21 -4.85 2.46
N ALA A 62 11.75 -4.71 1.26
CA ALA A 62 12.06 -3.42 0.67
C ALA A 62 11.66 -3.41 -0.81
N HIS A 63 11.00 -2.33 -1.24
CA HIS A 63 10.54 -2.11 -2.60
C HIS A 63 10.99 -0.74 -3.09
N GLY A 64 11.61 -0.68 -4.28
CA GLY A 64 11.84 0.60 -4.96
C GLY A 64 10.50 1.14 -5.47
N ALA A 65 10.10 2.33 -5.03
CA ALA A 65 8.82 2.93 -5.37
C ALA A 65 9.00 4.32 -5.99
N THR A 66 8.04 4.73 -6.81
CA THR A 66 8.01 6.07 -7.40
C THR A 66 6.99 6.94 -6.67
N VAL A 67 7.40 8.13 -6.26
CA VAL A 67 6.52 9.13 -5.65
C VAL A 67 5.55 9.65 -6.70
N VAL A 68 4.25 9.49 -6.45
CA VAL A 68 3.19 10.05 -7.29
C VAL A 68 2.84 11.44 -6.80
N GLN A 69 2.57 11.54 -5.51
CA GLN A 69 2.24 12.76 -4.80
C GLN A 69 2.84 12.69 -3.40
N ASP A 70 3.31 13.82 -2.89
CA ASP A 70 3.73 13.95 -1.49
C ASP A 70 3.20 15.29 -1.01
N GLU A 71 2.09 15.28 -0.27
CA GLU A 71 1.44 16.44 0.31
C GLU A 71 1.05 16.12 1.77
N PRO A 72 0.93 17.12 2.67
CA PRO A 72 0.66 16.89 4.09
C PRO A 72 -0.59 16.05 4.37
N GLU A 73 -1.62 16.19 3.54
CA GLU A 73 -2.90 15.50 3.70
C GLU A 73 -2.92 14.12 3.02
N LEU A 74 -2.08 13.89 2.02
CA LEU A 74 -2.04 12.65 1.26
C LEU A 74 -0.70 12.46 0.55
N VAL A 75 -0.05 11.35 0.88
CA VAL A 75 1.12 10.85 0.16
C VAL A 75 0.70 9.66 -0.68
N VAL A 76 1.18 9.58 -1.92
CA VAL A 76 0.84 8.52 -2.87
C VAL A 76 2.11 7.98 -3.52
N PHE A 77 2.23 6.65 -3.51
CA PHE A 77 3.34 5.94 -4.12
C PHE A 77 2.84 4.92 -5.14
N TRP A 78 3.62 4.75 -6.19
CA TRP A 78 3.48 3.66 -7.14
C TRP A 78 4.58 2.64 -6.88
N LEU A 79 4.19 1.39 -6.61
CA LEU A 79 5.07 0.26 -6.42
C LEU A 79 4.99 -0.60 -7.69
N PRO A 80 5.90 -0.42 -8.65
CA PRO A 80 5.76 -1.04 -9.96
C PRO A 80 6.10 -2.53 -9.96
N GLN A 81 5.32 -3.29 -10.74
CA GLN A 81 5.71 -4.62 -11.20
C GLN A 81 7.09 -4.55 -11.87
N GLY A 82 7.93 -5.54 -11.59
CA GLY A 82 9.29 -5.64 -12.11
C GLY A 82 10.34 -4.82 -11.36
N ALA A 83 9.95 -4.00 -10.37
CA ALA A 83 10.91 -3.29 -9.53
C ALA A 83 11.83 -4.28 -8.81
N ALA A 84 13.06 -3.87 -8.51
CA ALA A 84 13.88 -4.67 -7.62
C ALA A 84 13.30 -4.60 -6.20
N ILE A 85 13.07 -5.78 -5.62
CA ILE A 85 12.68 -5.95 -4.21
C ILE A 85 13.76 -6.71 -3.47
N ALA A 86 13.91 -6.42 -2.18
CA ALA A 86 14.58 -7.31 -1.24
C ALA A 86 13.51 -7.94 -0.37
N ALA A 87 13.40 -9.26 -0.42
CA ALA A 87 12.36 -9.98 0.30
C ALA A 87 12.88 -11.31 0.84
N PRO A 88 12.26 -11.87 1.89
CA PRO A 88 12.75 -13.07 2.56
C PRO A 88 12.80 -14.26 1.62
N GLU A 89 13.77 -15.14 1.86
CA GLU A 89 13.82 -16.50 1.32
C GLU A 89 13.19 -17.49 2.31
N GLY A 90 12.24 -18.30 1.84
CA GLY A 90 11.60 -19.35 2.67
C GLY A 90 10.51 -18.84 3.64
N GLU A 91 10.06 -19.71 4.54
CA GLU A 91 8.92 -19.49 5.45
C GLU A 91 9.31 -19.18 6.91
N ILE A 92 10.58 -18.91 7.20
CA ILE A 92 11.07 -18.83 8.59
C ILE A 92 10.76 -17.44 9.19
N LEU A 93 9.74 -17.41 10.05
CA LEU A 93 9.54 -16.31 10.99
C LEU A 93 10.74 -16.28 11.97
N HIS A 94 11.29 -15.08 12.21
CA HIS A 94 12.39 -14.74 13.14
C HIS A 94 13.85 -14.88 12.64
N GLN A 95 14.12 -15.63 11.57
CA GLN A 95 15.46 -15.69 10.94
C GLN A 95 15.34 -15.75 9.43
N TRP A 96 15.42 -14.59 8.79
CA TRP A 96 15.40 -14.49 7.34
C TRP A 96 16.69 -13.89 6.78
N THR A 97 17.01 -14.33 5.57
CA THR A 97 17.93 -13.68 4.65
C THR A 97 17.09 -13.05 3.54
N LEU A 98 17.47 -11.86 3.09
CA LEU A 98 16.81 -11.19 1.97
C LEU A 98 17.53 -11.54 0.67
N SER A 99 16.77 -11.85 -0.36
CA SER A 99 17.29 -11.91 -1.73
C SER A 99 16.67 -10.84 -2.59
N VAL A 100 17.52 -10.27 -3.45
CA VAL A 100 17.11 -9.26 -4.41
C VAL A 100 16.56 -9.95 -5.66
N ARG A 101 15.31 -9.65 -6.00
CA ARG A 101 14.62 -10.22 -7.16
C ARG A 101 13.59 -9.23 -7.73
N PRO A 102 13.09 -9.42 -8.96
CA PRO A 102 12.00 -8.60 -9.47
C PRO A 102 10.69 -8.82 -8.68
N TYR A 103 9.92 -7.75 -8.48
CA TYR A 103 8.55 -7.82 -7.98
C TYR A 103 7.64 -8.41 -9.04
N GLU A 104 7.22 -9.66 -8.85
CA GLU A 104 6.36 -10.36 -9.80
C GLU A 104 4.89 -9.91 -9.79
N PRO A 105 4.26 -9.58 -8.65
CA PRO A 105 2.86 -9.15 -8.62
C PRO A 105 2.61 -7.89 -9.44
N ALA A 106 1.33 -7.64 -9.71
CA ALA A 106 0.88 -6.45 -10.40
C ALA A 106 1.27 -5.17 -9.65
N SER A 107 1.44 -4.07 -10.38
CA SER A 107 1.82 -2.80 -9.77
C SER A 107 0.77 -2.33 -8.78
N VAL A 108 1.21 -1.81 -7.63
CA VAL A 108 0.34 -1.33 -6.55
C VAL A 108 0.37 0.19 -6.48
N LEU A 109 -0.80 0.80 -6.36
CA LEU A 109 -0.96 2.19 -5.94
C LEU A 109 -1.22 2.21 -4.43
N MET A 110 -0.40 2.93 -3.68
CA MET A 110 -0.49 3.05 -2.23
C MET A 110 -0.80 4.51 -1.85
N LEU A 111 -1.94 4.73 -1.20
CA LEU A 111 -2.40 6.00 -0.70
C LEU A 111 -2.23 6.03 0.82
N SER A 112 -1.56 7.05 1.32
CA SER A 112 -1.25 7.23 2.73
C SER A 112 -1.86 8.56 3.22
N PRO A 113 -3.05 8.53 3.84
CA PRO A 113 -3.73 9.74 4.29
C PRO A 113 -3.02 10.35 5.50
N GLY A 114 -2.46 11.54 5.34
CA GLY A 114 -1.79 12.34 6.39
C GLY A 114 -0.98 11.52 7.41
N ASP A 115 -1.31 11.69 8.68
CA ASP A 115 -0.73 11.01 9.84
C ASP A 115 -1.54 9.78 10.29
N ARG A 116 -2.45 9.28 9.45
CA ARG A 116 -3.30 8.13 9.80
C ARG A 116 -2.51 6.83 9.85
N ALA A 117 -2.96 5.93 10.73
CA ALA A 117 -2.36 4.61 10.95
C ALA A 117 -2.88 3.54 9.97
N HIS A 118 -3.07 3.93 8.70
CA HIS A 118 -3.38 3.02 7.62
C HIS A 118 -2.87 3.55 6.27
N ALA A 119 -2.84 2.65 5.29
CA ALA A 119 -2.72 2.95 3.88
C ALA A 119 -3.84 2.25 3.09
N LEU A 120 -4.25 2.84 1.97
CA LEU A 120 -5.18 2.24 1.01
C LEU A 120 -4.37 1.75 -0.19
N LEU A 121 -4.51 0.47 -0.52
CA LEU A 121 -3.73 -0.18 -1.57
C LEU A 121 -4.68 -0.80 -2.59
N ALA A 122 -4.33 -0.63 -3.85
CA ALA A 122 -5.00 -1.30 -4.94
C ALA A 122 -4.00 -1.61 -6.05
N ASP A 123 -4.07 -2.82 -6.59
CA ASP A 123 -3.38 -3.17 -7.81
C ASP A 123 -4.22 -2.77 -9.04
N GLU A 124 -3.59 -2.75 -10.22
CA GLU A 124 -4.25 -2.40 -11.48
C GLU A 124 -5.48 -3.27 -11.82
N HIS A 125 -5.61 -4.45 -11.23
CA HIS A 125 -6.75 -5.34 -11.39
C HIS A 125 -7.81 -5.15 -10.29
N SER A 126 -7.43 -4.62 -9.13
CA SER A 126 -8.29 -4.50 -7.95
C SER A 126 -8.95 -3.14 -7.81
N LEU A 127 -8.48 -2.09 -8.50
CA LEU A 127 -9.07 -0.74 -8.43
C LEU A 127 -10.59 -0.73 -8.67
N GLU A 128 -11.11 -1.62 -9.53
CA GLU A 128 -12.55 -1.79 -9.75
C GLU A 128 -13.25 -2.73 -8.74
N ARG A 129 -12.48 -3.56 -8.03
CA ARG A 129 -12.95 -4.55 -7.05
C ARG A 129 -12.96 -4.03 -5.61
N GLY A 130 -12.28 -2.92 -5.34
CA GLY A 130 -12.19 -2.33 -4.01
C GLY A 130 -10.77 -1.96 -3.62
N TRP A 131 -10.62 -1.66 -2.34
CA TRP A 131 -9.36 -1.24 -1.74
C TRP A 131 -8.99 -2.19 -0.60
N TYR A 132 -7.72 -2.60 -0.61
CA TYR A 132 -7.10 -3.19 0.56
C TYR A 132 -6.72 -2.06 1.52
N VAL A 133 -7.03 -2.20 2.79
CA VAL A 133 -6.66 -1.23 3.81
C VAL A 133 -5.65 -1.90 4.72
N ASN A 134 -4.39 -1.51 4.58
CA ASN A 134 -3.31 -1.98 5.42
C ASN A 134 -3.27 -1.15 6.70
N LEU A 135 -3.46 -1.75 7.87
CA LEU A 135 -3.33 -1.02 9.13
C LEU A 135 -1.86 -1.00 9.54
N GLU A 136 -1.29 0.21 9.64
CA GLU A 136 0.15 0.38 9.75
C GLU A 136 0.52 1.76 10.31
N THR A 137 1.71 1.88 10.87
CA THR A 137 2.36 3.18 11.05
C THR A 137 3.54 3.34 10.11
N ARG A 138 3.89 4.60 9.81
CA ARG A 138 4.96 4.93 8.89
C ARG A 138 5.90 5.96 9.47
N THR A 139 7.19 5.74 9.26
CA THR A 139 8.26 6.68 9.59
C THR A 139 8.96 7.12 8.31
N ARG A 140 9.03 8.44 8.07
CA ARG A 140 9.82 8.97 6.96
C ARG A 140 11.31 8.83 7.29
N THR A 141 12.08 8.37 6.32
CA THR A 141 13.53 8.24 6.40
C THR A 141 14.17 9.11 5.32
N PRO A 142 15.49 9.35 5.38
CA PRO A 142 16.21 10.02 4.29
C PRO A 142 16.10 9.31 2.92
N ARG A 143 15.66 8.04 2.89
CA ARG A 143 15.60 7.20 1.68
C ARG A 143 14.18 6.85 1.24
N GLY A 144 13.15 7.18 2.04
CA GLY A 144 11.76 6.83 1.75
C GLY A 144 10.94 6.67 3.01
N ILE A 145 10.21 5.56 3.14
CA ILE A 145 9.38 5.24 4.31
C ILE A 145 9.68 3.86 4.85
N ASP A 146 9.61 3.76 6.18
CA ASP A 146 9.56 2.51 6.92
C ASP A 146 8.15 2.31 7.47
N ILE A 147 7.60 1.13 7.21
CA ILE A 147 6.27 0.68 7.60
C ILE A 147 6.45 -0.29 8.76
N ASP A 148 5.69 -0.02 9.83
CA ASP A 148 5.42 -0.97 10.91
C ASP A 148 3.97 -1.44 10.76
N ASP A 149 3.82 -2.74 10.56
CA ASP A 149 2.57 -3.38 10.14
C ASP A 149 1.80 -3.86 11.37
N HIS A 150 0.50 -3.60 11.42
CA HIS A 150 -0.32 -3.91 12.58
C HIS A 150 -1.03 -5.27 12.50
N TYR A 151 -0.69 -6.12 11.52
CA TYR A 151 -1.17 -7.51 11.39
C TYR A 151 -2.68 -7.68 11.25
N LEU A 152 -3.42 -6.59 11.05
CA LEU A 152 -4.86 -6.60 10.85
C LEU A 152 -5.16 -5.73 9.65
N ASP A 153 -5.99 -6.23 8.75
CA ASP A 153 -6.32 -5.52 7.52
C ASP A 153 -7.81 -5.57 7.27
N LEU A 154 -8.29 -4.79 6.30
CA LEU A 154 -9.66 -4.94 5.81
C LEU A 154 -9.74 -4.78 4.30
N TRP A 155 -10.72 -5.45 3.71
CA TRP A 155 -11.11 -5.23 2.32
C TRP A 155 -12.35 -4.34 2.28
N ALA A 156 -12.28 -3.22 1.54
CA ALA A 156 -13.42 -2.35 1.30
C ALA A 156 -13.93 -2.53 -0.14
N TYR A 157 -15.17 -3.02 -0.27
CA TYR A 157 -15.82 -3.26 -1.56
C TYR A 157 -16.50 -1.99 -2.10
N PRO A 158 -16.58 -1.81 -3.44
CA PRO A 158 -17.23 -0.65 -4.06
C PRO A 158 -18.72 -0.51 -3.75
N ASP A 159 -19.38 -1.59 -3.34
CA ASP A 159 -20.81 -1.63 -3.00
C ASP A 159 -21.10 -1.25 -1.53
N GLY A 160 -20.09 -0.81 -0.78
CA GLY A 160 -20.24 -0.42 0.63
C GLY A 160 -20.05 -1.57 1.62
N ARG A 161 -19.84 -2.80 1.15
CA ARG A 161 -19.48 -3.92 2.03
C ARG A 161 -18.01 -3.83 2.42
N TRP A 162 -17.67 -4.41 3.56
CA TRP A 162 -16.28 -4.58 3.98
C TRP A 162 -16.14 -5.86 4.80
N GLU A 163 -14.92 -6.35 4.94
CA GLU A 163 -14.59 -7.48 5.82
C GLU A 163 -13.21 -7.28 6.44
N TRP A 164 -13.06 -7.72 7.69
CA TRP A 164 -11.74 -7.89 8.30
C TRP A 164 -10.97 -9.00 7.59
N LEU A 165 -9.67 -8.80 7.46
CA LEU A 165 -8.70 -9.77 7.00
C LEU A 165 -7.67 -10.00 8.10
N ASP A 166 -7.07 -11.19 8.11
CA ASP A 166 -5.88 -11.52 8.91
C ASP A 166 -6.08 -11.34 10.43
N GLU A 167 -7.31 -11.51 10.94
CA GLU A 167 -7.59 -11.56 12.38
C GLU A 167 -6.82 -12.68 13.10
N ASP A 168 -6.48 -13.76 12.38
CA ASP A 168 -5.61 -14.83 12.86
C ASP A 168 -4.13 -14.39 12.95
N GLU A 169 -3.64 -13.58 12.02
CA GLU A 169 -2.28 -13.01 12.10
C GLU A 169 -2.16 -12.03 13.26
N LEU A 170 -3.17 -11.18 13.51
CA LEU A 170 -3.20 -10.31 14.68
C LEU A 170 -3.16 -11.12 15.99
N ALA A 171 -3.91 -12.23 16.05
CA ALA A 171 -3.91 -13.11 17.22
C ALA A 171 -2.53 -13.77 17.45
N GLU A 172 -1.88 -14.26 16.39
CA GLU A 172 -0.51 -14.79 16.46
C GLU A 172 0.48 -13.71 16.89
N ALA A 173 0.37 -12.49 16.34
CA ALA A 173 1.23 -11.36 16.67
C ALA A 173 1.13 -10.98 18.16
N LEU A 174 -0.07 -11.04 18.75
CA LEU A 174 -0.29 -10.86 20.18
C LEU A 174 0.36 -11.98 21.01
N GLU A 175 0.22 -13.23 20.59
CA GLU A 175 0.78 -14.40 21.28
C GLU A 175 2.31 -14.33 21.34
N VAL A 176 2.96 -13.95 20.25
CA VAL A 176 4.43 -13.86 20.17
C VAL A 176 4.99 -12.49 20.62
N GLY A 177 4.11 -11.56 21.02
CA GLY A 177 4.50 -10.22 21.47
C GLY A 177 5.06 -9.31 20.38
N ALA A 178 4.73 -9.58 19.10
CA ALA A 178 5.09 -8.72 17.97
C ALA A 178 4.28 -7.41 17.95
N ILE A 179 3.09 -7.42 18.55
CA ILE A 179 2.28 -6.24 18.81
C ILE A 179 1.79 -6.27 20.27
N THR A 180 1.64 -5.09 20.89
CA THR A 180 1.07 -5.00 22.24
C THR A 180 -0.46 -5.11 22.20
N PRO A 181 -1.12 -5.50 23.30
CA PRO A 181 -2.58 -5.44 23.39
C PRO A 181 -3.15 -4.07 23.03
N GLU A 182 -2.51 -2.99 23.51
CA GLU A 182 -2.92 -1.62 23.21
C GLU A 182 -2.73 -1.27 21.73
N GLY A 183 -1.67 -1.79 21.10
CA GLY A 183 -1.43 -1.62 19.67
C GLY A 183 -2.48 -2.33 18.81
N ALA A 184 -2.87 -3.55 19.20
CA ALA A 184 -3.93 -4.30 18.54
C ALA A 184 -5.31 -3.62 18.67
N GLU A 185 -5.61 -3.08 19.86
CA GLU A 185 -6.82 -2.27 20.07
C GLU A 185 -6.81 -1.01 19.20
N ALA A 186 -5.68 -0.31 19.13
CA ALA A 186 -5.51 0.88 18.29
C ALA A 186 -5.66 0.56 16.79
N ALA A 187 -5.11 -0.57 16.33
CA ALA A 187 -5.29 -1.03 14.96
C ALA A 187 -6.77 -1.30 14.64
N ARG A 188 -7.47 -2.03 15.52
CA ARG A 188 -8.90 -2.27 15.32
C ARG A 188 -9.72 -0.98 15.29
N ALA A 189 -9.44 -0.04 16.21
CA ALA A 189 -10.10 1.26 16.24
C ALA A 189 -9.81 2.10 14.98
N GLU A 190 -8.61 1.99 14.41
CA GLU A 190 -8.24 2.61 13.14
C GLU A 190 -9.11 2.07 11.99
N GLY A 191 -9.20 0.74 11.85
CA GLY A 191 -10.01 0.13 10.79
C GLY A 191 -11.52 0.41 10.96
N GLU A 192 -12.03 0.40 12.19
CA GLU A 192 -13.40 0.82 12.48
C GLU A 192 -13.65 2.28 12.07
N ARG A 193 -12.67 3.16 12.26
CA ARG A 193 -12.76 4.55 11.80
C ARG A 193 -12.74 4.64 10.28
N VAL A 194 -11.91 3.86 9.58
CA VAL A 194 -11.92 3.81 8.11
C VAL A 194 -13.32 3.42 7.60
N VAL A 195 -13.95 2.42 8.23
CA VAL A 195 -15.32 2.00 7.92
C VAL A 195 -16.33 3.11 8.19
N ALA A 196 -16.19 3.84 9.30
CA ALA A 196 -17.10 4.91 9.69
C ALA A 196 -16.97 6.18 8.82
N GLU A 197 -15.74 6.56 8.46
CA GLU A 197 -15.44 7.72 7.60
C GLU A 197 -15.70 7.39 6.12
N TRP A 198 -15.54 6.13 5.74
CA TRP A 198 -15.72 5.58 4.40
C TRP A 198 -15.11 6.46 3.29
N PRO A 199 -13.76 6.51 3.15
CA PRO A 199 -13.07 7.41 2.24
C PRO A 199 -13.22 7.03 0.75
N PHE A 200 -14.15 6.13 0.42
CA PHE A 200 -14.36 5.60 -0.92
C PHE A 200 -15.60 6.22 -1.57
N PRO A 201 -15.53 6.60 -2.86
CA PRO A 201 -14.36 6.54 -3.74
C PRO A 201 -13.26 7.53 -3.32
N THR A 202 -12.00 7.16 -3.54
CA THR A 202 -10.81 7.96 -3.16
C THR A 202 -10.48 9.04 -4.18
N GLY A 203 -11.00 8.92 -5.41
CA GLY A 203 -10.64 9.77 -6.54
C GLY A 203 -9.39 9.30 -7.30
N TRP A 204 -8.79 8.17 -6.89
CA TRP A 204 -7.60 7.57 -7.52
C TRP A 204 -7.88 6.32 -8.34
N GLU A 205 -9.15 5.91 -8.46
CA GLU A 205 -9.58 4.70 -9.17
C GLU A 205 -9.13 4.69 -10.65
N ASP A 206 -9.14 5.86 -11.28
CA ASP A 206 -8.77 6.06 -12.69
C ASP A 206 -7.27 6.38 -12.88
N TRP A 207 -6.49 6.48 -11.81
CA TRP A 207 -5.07 6.82 -11.92
C TRP A 207 -4.29 5.73 -12.65
N ARG A 208 -3.35 6.12 -13.49
CA ARG A 208 -2.41 5.22 -14.18
C ARG A 208 -1.00 5.84 -14.12
N PRO A 209 0.06 5.02 -14.00
CA PRO A 209 1.42 5.53 -14.06
C PRO A 209 1.68 6.16 -15.43
N PRO A 210 2.43 7.29 -15.49
CA PRO A 210 2.97 7.80 -16.73
C PRO A 210 3.74 6.71 -17.51
N PRO A 211 3.58 6.61 -18.84
CA PRO A 211 4.19 5.55 -19.64
C PRO A 211 5.72 5.58 -19.66
N GLU A 212 6.33 6.72 -19.31
CA GLU A 212 7.78 6.87 -19.17
C GLU A 212 8.34 6.37 -17.83
N TRP A 213 7.50 6.00 -16.86
CA TRP A 213 7.97 5.49 -15.59
C TRP A 213 8.34 4.03 -15.69
N GLU A 214 9.61 3.73 -15.44
CA GLU A 214 10.16 2.38 -15.41
C GLU A 214 10.29 1.87 -13.97
N PRO A 215 10.24 0.54 -13.76
CA PRO A 215 10.45 -0.03 -12.44
C PRO A 215 11.87 0.29 -11.92
N PRO A 216 12.01 0.92 -10.74
CA PRO A 216 13.31 1.32 -10.24
C PRO A 216 14.11 0.13 -9.71
N PRO A 217 15.45 0.23 -9.71
CA PRO A 217 16.29 -0.64 -8.89
C PRO A 217 16.10 -0.33 -7.40
N LEU A 218 16.64 -1.18 -6.52
CA LEU A 218 16.79 -0.83 -5.11
C LEU A 218 17.85 0.29 -5.00
N PRO A 219 17.54 1.44 -4.38
CA PRO A 219 18.52 2.49 -4.11
C PRO A 219 19.69 2.00 -3.26
N GLU A 220 20.82 2.70 -3.36
CA GLU A 220 22.00 2.44 -2.53
C GLU A 220 21.68 2.59 -1.03
N GLY A 221 22.19 1.66 -0.22
CA GLY A 221 21.95 1.64 1.23
C GLY A 221 20.53 1.23 1.61
N TRP A 222 19.85 0.46 0.76
CA TRP A 222 18.53 -0.10 1.06
C TRP A 222 18.52 -0.99 2.30
N ASP A 223 19.67 -1.60 2.61
CA ASP A 223 19.94 -2.56 3.68
C ASP A 223 20.35 -1.93 5.03
N VAL A 224 20.38 -0.59 5.12
CA VAL A 224 20.74 0.15 6.34
C VAL A 224 19.50 0.62 7.08
N VAL A 225 19.31 0.17 8.32
CA VAL A 225 18.27 0.66 9.26
C VAL A 225 18.80 1.87 10.03
#